data_AF-A0A081A886-F1
#
_entry.id   AF-A0A081A886-F1
#
_cell.length_a   1.000
_cell.length_b   1.000
_cell.length_c   1.000
_cell.angle_alpha   90.00
_cell.angle_beta   90.00
_cell.angle_gamma   90.00
#
_symmetry.space_group_name_H-M   'P 1'
#
loop_
_entity.id
_entity.type
_entity.pdbx_description
1 polymer ?
#
loop_
_entity_poly.entity_id
_entity_poly.type
_entity_poly.pdbx_seq_one_letter_code
_entity_poly.pdbx_strand_id
1 'polypeptide(L)' 'MSDATKKLTEEIARLEIDLKTLEASCTTSEAAKKIAEYCQNTADPFLGENDGGPNPWQQSGQGGGGCSIL' A
#
# COMPACT_ATOMS: atom_id res chain seq x y z
N MET A 1 -41.87 -12.79 -16.28
CA MET A 1 -40.57 -12.34 -16.83
C MET A 1 -39.76 -13.55 -17.22
N SER A 2 -39.16 -13.55 -18.41
CA SER A 2 -38.25 -14.63 -18.83
C SER A 2 -36.98 -14.61 -17.96
N ASP A 3 -36.32 -15.75 -17.84
CA ASP A 3 -35.07 -15.88 -17.06
C ASP A 3 -33.96 -14.96 -17.60
N ALA A 4 -33.95 -14.73 -18.92
CA ALA A 4 -33.07 -13.76 -19.57
C ALA A 4 -33.34 -12.32 -19.11
N THR A 5 -34.62 -11.92 -18.98
CA THR A 5 -34.97 -10.58 -18.50
C THR A 5 -34.53 -10.37 -17.04
N LYS A 6 -34.67 -11.39 -16.18
CA LYS A 6 -34.25 -11.29 -14.77
C LYS A 6 -32.74 -11.07 -14.65
N LYS A 7 -31.94 -11.86 -15.37
CA LYS A 7 -30.47 -11.73 -15.40
C LYS A 7 -30.04 -10.34 -15.87
N LEU A 8 -30.70 -9.79 -16.88
CA LEU A 8 -30.43 -8.44 -17.35
C LEU A 8 -30.76 -7.38 -16.30
N THR A 9 -31.87 -7.53 -15.56
CA THR A 9 -32.22 -6.58 -14.49
C THR A 9 -31.21 -6.62 -13.33
N GLU A 10 -30.76 -7.80 -12.94
CA GLU A 10 -29.72 -7.96 -11.91
C GLU A 10 -28.38 -7.34 -12.36
N GLU A 11 -28.02 -7.52 -13.62
CA GLU A 11 -26.83 -6.93 -14.23
C GLU A 11 -26.89 -5.39 -14.22
N ILE A 12 -28.03 -4.82 -14.61
CA ILE A 12 -28.26 -3.37 -14.58
C ILE A 12 -28.09 -2.84 -13.15
N ALA A 13 -28.72 -3.49 -12.16
CA ALA A 13 -28.61 -3.06 -10.78
C ALA A 13 -27.16 -3.11 -10.26
N ARG A 14 -26.37 -4.11 -10.68
CA ARG A 14 -24.94 -4.19 -10.34
C ARG A 14 -24.15 -3.06 -11.00
N LEU A 15 -24.36 -2.82 -12.29
CA LEU A 15 -23.66 -1.75 -13.03
C LEU A 15 -24.00 -0.36 -12.49
N GLU A 16 -25.23 -0.13 -12.02
CA GLU A 16 -25.62 1.13 -11.36
C GLU A 16 -24.85 1.35 -10.05
N ILE A 17 -24.61 0.29 -9.27
CA ILE A 17 -23.79 0.35 -8.05
C ILE A 17 -22.33 0.64 -8.39
N ASP A 18 -21.78 -0.04 -9.39
CA ASP A 18 -20.39 0.15 -9.84
C ASP A 18 -20.17 1.57 -10.36
N LEU A 19 -21.12 2.10 -11.13
CA LEU A 19 -21.08 3.46 -11.65
C LEU A 19 -21.07 4.49 -10.53
N LYS A 20 -21.96 4.34 -9.54
CA LYS A 20 -22.00 5.22 -8.37
C LYS A 20 -20.69 5.18 -7.56
N THR A 21 -20.06 4.00 -7.48
CA THR A 21 -18.76 3.83 -6.82
C THR A 21 -17.64 4.53 -7.60
N LEU A 22 -17.67 4.43 -8.93
CA LEU A 22 -16.68 5.06 -9.80
C LEU A 22 -16.80 6.59 -9.78
N GLU A 23 -18.01 7.13 -9.75
CA GLU A 23 -18.27 8.58 -9.66
C GLU A 23 -17.73 9.18 -8.34
N ALA A 24 -17.72 8.41 -7.26
CA ALA A 24 -17.16 8.82 -5.97
C ALA A 24 -15.64 8.60 -5.86
N SER A 25 -15.02 7.96 -6.84
CA SER A 25 -13.59 7.63 -6.81
C SER A 25 -12.74 8.86 -7.10
N CYS A 26 -11.60 8.97 -6.40
CA CYS A 26 -10.62 10.00 -6.73
C CYS A 26 -9.83 9.62 -7.99
N THR A 27 -9.21 10.62 -8.62
CA THR A 27 -8.29 10.38 -9.74
C THR A 27 -7.09 9.54 -9.29
N THR A 28 -6.49 8.82 -10.23
CA THR A 28 -5.26 8.05 -9.96
C THR A 28 -4.14 8.94 -9.44
N SER A 29 -4.03 10.18 -9.94
CA SER A 29 -3.03 11.14 -9.48
C SER A 29 -3.23 11.56 -8.03
N GLU A 30 -4.48 11.76 -7.59
CA GLU A 30 -4.78 12.05 -6.18
C GLU A 30 -4.48 10.86 -5.27
N ALA A 31 -4.79 9.64 -5.70
CA ALA A 31 -4.44 8.43 -4.97
C ALA A 31 -2.91 8.29 -4.83
N ALA A 32 -2.16 8.48 -5.91
CA ALA A 32 -0.71 8.44 -5.90
C ALA A 32 -0.10 9.52 -4.99
N LYS A 33 -0.66 10.74 -5.00
CA LYS A 33 -0.23 11.83 -4.12
C LYS A 33 -0.39 11.46 -2.64
N LYS A 34 -1.54 10.90 -2.25
CA LYS A 34 -1.80 10.44 -0.87
C LYS A 34 -0.80 9.36 -0.44
N ILE A 35 -0.50 8.41 -1.32
CA ILE A 35 0.49 7.34 -1.04
C ILE A 35 1.88 7.95 -0.86
N ALA A 36 2.30 8.84 -1.78
CA ALA A 36 3.60 9.50 -1.71
C ALA A 36 3.74 10.33 -0.42
N GLU A 37 2.72 11.11 -0.07
CA GLU A 37 2.68 11.89 1.18
C GLU A 37 2.78 10.99 2.41
N TYR A 38 2.09 9.84 2.42
CA TYR A 38 2.19 8.89 3.52
C TYR A 38 3.62 8.35 3.67
N CYS A 39 4.26 7.92 2.57
CA CYS A 39 5.63 7.40 2.58
C CYS A 39 6.65 8.46 3.00
N GLN A 40 6.43 9.74 2.68
CA GLN A 40 7.34 10.82 3.08
C GLN A 40 7.24 11.17 4.56
N ASN A 41 6.03 11.07 5.14
CA ASN A 41 5.77 11.54 6.50
C ASN A 41 5.79 10.42 7.55
N THR A 42 5.83 9.16 7.11
CA THR A 42 5.86 8.00 8.01
C THR A 42 7.28 7.47 8.12
N ALA A 43 7.85 7.53 9.33
CA ALA A 43 9.17 6.97 9.58
C ALA A 43 9.14 5.44 9.39
N ASP A 44 10.07 4.93 8.57
CA ASP A 44 10.27 3.51 8.34
C ASP A 44 11.65 3.09 8.88
N PRO A 45 11.72 2.23 9.90
CA PRO A 45 12.97 1.75 10.49
C PRO A 45 13.90 1.01 9.52
N PHE A 46 13.42 0.61 8.34
CA PHE A 46 14.20 -0.09 7.32
C PHE A 46 14.68 0.79 6.17
N LEU A 47 14.09 1.98 5.99
CA LEU A 47 14.35 2.84 4.82
C LEU A 47 15.03 4.17 5.18
N GLY A 48 15.08 4.55 6.46
CA GLY A 48 15.75 5.77 6.94
C GLY A 48 17.21 5.55 7.37
N GLU A 49 17.94 6.65 7.55
CA GLU A 49 19.15 6.61 8.39
C GLU A 49 18.76 6.25 9.82
N ASN A 50 19.69 5.70 10.60
CA ASN A 50 19.42 5.14 11.93
C ASN A 50 19.22 6.25 13.00
N ASP A 51 18.37 7.23 12.70
CA ASP A 51 18.04 8.40 13.53
C ASP A 51 17.19 8.01 14.75
N GLY A 52 16.56 6.82 14.71
CA GLY A 52 15.78 6.23 15.80
C GLY A 52 16.60 5.53 16.89
N GLY A 53 17.93 5.53 16.78
CA GLY A 53 18.84 4.83 17.69
C GLY A 53 19.25 3.43 17.19
N PRO A 54 20.18 2.76 17.89
CA PRO A 54 20.76 1.50 17.43
C PRO A 54 19.70 0.41 17.25
N ASN A 55 19.81 -0.34 16.15
CA ASN A 55 18.94 -1.48 15.91
C ASN A 55 19.05 -2.47 17.09
N PRO A 56 17.95 -2.79 17.79
CA PRO A 56 17.97 -3.63 19.00
C PRO A 56 18.35 -5.08 18.70
N TRP A 57 18.27 -5.52 17.44
CA TRP A 57 18.74 -6.84 17.00
C TRP A 57 20.20 -6.82 16.53
N GLN A 58 20.85 -5.67 16.50
CA GLN A 58 22.26 -5.56 16.15
C GLN A 58 23.09 -6.03 17.34
N GLN A 59 23.58 -7.27 17.28
CA GLN A 59 24.50 -7.79 18.30
C GLN A 59 25.76 -6.91 18.33
N SER A 60 26.14 -6.47 19.52
CA SER A 60 27.40 -5.77 19.81
C SER A 60 28.58 -6.63 19.34
N GLY A 61 29.08 -6.36 18.12
CA GLY A 61 30.12 -7.16 17.47
C GLY A 61 30.01 -7.23 15.95
N GLN A 62 28.88 -6.85 15.36
CA GLN A 62 28.66 -6.92 13.91
C GLN A 62 28.89 -5.56 13.21
N GLY A 63 29.86 -4.79 13.70
CA GLY A 63 30.22 -3.47 13.21
C GLY A 63 31.72 -3.26 13.32
N GLY A 64 32.49 -3.91 12.44
CA GLY A 64 33.94 -3.79 12.38
C GLY A 64 34.55 -5.06 11.78
N GLY A 65 35.27 -4.93 10.67
CA GLY A 65 35.77 -6.05 9.87
C GLY A 65 36.55 -7.11 10.65
N GLY A 66 36.44 -8.36 10.19
CA GLY A 66 37.16 -9.48 10.79
C GLY A 66 36.77 -10.83 10.20
N CYS A 67 36.88 -10.99 8.88
CA CYS A 67 37.09 -12.32 8.34
C CYS A 67 38.56 -12.67 8.56
N SER A 68 38.86 -13.38 9.65
CA SER A 68 40.12 -14.12 9.78
C SER A 68 39.81 -15.57 9.47
N ILE A 69 39.99 -15.97 8.21
CA ILE A 69 40.15 -17.38 7.86
C ILE A 69 41.47 -17.82 8.48
N LEU A 70 41.41 -18.78 9.40
CA LEU A 70 42.54 -19.59 9.85
C LEU A 70 42.50 -20.93 9.11
#